data_AF-A0A7S3ADM6-F1
#
_entry.id   AF-A0A7S3ADM6-F1
#
_cell.length_a   1.000
_cell.length_b   1.000
_cell.length_c   1.000
_cell.angle_alpha   90.00
_cell.angle_beta   90.00
_cell.angle_gamma   90.00
#
_symmetry.space_group_name_H-M   'P 1'
#
loop_
_entity.id
_entity.type
_entity.pdbx_description
1 polymer ?
#
loop_
_entity_poly.entity_id
_entity_poly.type
_entity_poly.pdbx_seq_one_letter_code
_entity_poly.pdbx_strand_id
1 'polypeptide(L)'
;ALVSGLATFPGFLIAKGGITSNDVAVQALNVRRADVLGCVRPGVPVWRLGDHSRAPGLSYVVFPGNVGAPDDLARAAQIMSGREADTWPDRDSPKSGSSPGSSPGSK
;
A
#
# COMPACT_ATOMS: atom_id res chain seq x y z
N ALA A 1 17.96 5.52 -6.10
CA ALA A 1 18.36 6.94 -6.07
C ALA A 1 17.52 7.75 -5.08
N LEU A 2 16.20 7.88 -5.27
CA LEU A 2 15.35 8.72 -4.40
C LEU A 2 15.26 8.20 -2.95
N VAL A 3 14.71 7.00 -2.73
CA VAL A 3 14.53 6.46 -1.36
C VAL A 3 15.88 6.26 -0.66
N SER A 4 16.90 5.80 -1.39
CA SER A 4 18.25 5.60 -0.87
C SER A 4 18.92 6.90 -0.39
N GLY A 5 18.47 8.06 -0.88
CA GLY A 5 18.99 9.38 -0.53
C GLY A 5 18.26 10.05 0.64
N LEU A 6 17.27 9.39 1.26
CA LEU A 6 16.57 9.94 2.42
C LEU A 6 17.51 10.00 3.64
N ALA A 7 17.67 11.20 4.20
CA ALA A 7 18.38 11.42 5.47
C ALA A 7 17.46 11.21 6.68
N THR A 8 16.17 11.48 6.51
CA THR A 8 15.13 11.30 7.53
C THR A 8 14.03 10.42 6.96
N PHE A 9 13.50 9.52 7.77
CA PHE A 9 12.43 8.62 7.37
C PHE A 9 11.06 9.14 7.84
N PRO A 10 10.01 8.95 7.02
CA PRO A 10 8.63 9.22 7.43
C PRO A 10 8.17 8.20 8.49
N GLY A 11 6.99 8.42 9.09
CA GLY A 11 6.40 7.46 10.04
C GLY A 11 6.08 6.10 9.44
N PHE A 12 5.80 6.04 8.13
CA PHE A 12 5.62 4.80 7.37
C PHE A 12 5.94 5.02 5.89
N LEU A 13 6.16 3.94 5.16
CA LEU A 13 6.37 3.96 3.71
C LEU A 13 5.45 2.92 3.05
N ILE A 14 4.81 3.29 1.93
CA ILE A 14 3.99 2.38 1.12
C ILE A 14 4.62 2.30 -0.26
N ALA A 15 4.92 1.08 -0.73
CA ALA A 15 5.39 0.85 -2.09
C ALA A 15 4.45 -0.11 -2.82
N LYS A 16 4.05 0.24 -4.04
CA LYS A 16 3.15 -0.58 -4.86
C LYS A 16 3.87 -1.22 -6.04
N GLY A 17 3.56 -2.49 -6.29
CA GLY A 17 4.14 -3.30 -7.36
C GLY A 17 5.25 -4.22 -6.85
N GLY A 18 5.37 -5.42 -7.45
CA GLY A 18 6.32 -6.44 -6.99
C GLY A 18 7.78 -5.98 -7.05
N ILE A 19 8.22 -5.50 -8.22
CA ILE A 19 9.59 -5.03 -8.43
C ILE A 19 9.87 -3.79 -7.58
N THR A 20 9.01 -2.77 -7.65
CA THR A 20 9.20 -1.52 -6.90
C THR A 20 9.28 -1.75 -5.39
N SER A 21 8.37 -2.56 -4.84
CA SER A 21 8.38 -2.84 -3.39
C SER A 21 9.58 -3.68 -2.97
N ASN A 22 10.05 -4.60 -3.81
CA ASN A 22 11.28 -5.35 -3.59
C ASN A 22 12.51 -4.45 -3.64
N ASP A 23 12.66 -3.62 -4.68
CA ASP A 23 13.84 -2.78 -4.86
C ASP A 23 13.95 -1.72 -3.76
N VAL A 24 12.83 -1.17 -3.32
CA VAL A 24 12.79 -0.27 -2.16
C VAL A 24 13.27 -1.01 -0.90
N ALA A 25 12.75 -2.21 -0.63
CA ALA A 25 13.13 -2.97 0.56
C ALA A 25 14.62 -3.39 0.53
N VAL A 26 15.05 -4.05 -0.54
CA VAL A 26 16.36 -4.70 -0.62
C VAL A 26 17.45 -3.70 -0.99
N GLN A 27 17.25 -2.91 -2.06
CA GLN A 27 18.30 -2.05 -2.60
C GLN A 27 18.37 -0.71 -1.86
N ALA A 28 17.22 -0.07 -1.61
CA ALA A 28 17.22 1.26 -0.99
C ALA A 28 17.31 1.22 0.54
N LEU A 29 16.60 0.28 1.18
CA LEU A 29 16.51 0.19 2.64
C LEU A 29 17.40 -0.91 3.23
N ASN A 30 18.07 -1.73 2.41
CA ASN A 30 18.94 -2.83 2.87
C ASN A 30 18.24 -3.80 3.85
N VAL A 31 16.96 -4.07 3.61
CA VAL A 31 16.17 -4.99 4.42
C VAL A 31 16.62 -6.42 4.13
N ARG A 32 17.06 -7.12 5.18
CA ARG A 32 17.36 -8.56 5.12
C ARG A 32 16.33 -9.41 5.86
N ARG A 33 15.75 -8.85 6.92
CA ARG A 33 14.70 -9.44 7.75
C ARG A 33 13.79 -8.33 8.23
N ALA A 34 12.51 -8.65 8.38
CA ALA A 34 11.48 -7.77 8.90
C ALA A 34 10.42 -8.62 9.59
N ASP A 35 9.75 -8.05 10.58
CA ASP A 35 8.60 -8.69 11.22
C ASP A 35 7.33 -8.36 10.44
N VAL A 36 6.46 -9.33 10.22
CA VAL A 36 5.13 -9.07 9.67
C VAL A 36 4.21 -8.69 10.83
N LEU A 37 3.77 -7.42 10.86
CA LEU A 37 2.88 -6.91 11.90
C LEU A 37 1.41 -7.29 11.67
N GLY A 38 1.09 -7.72 10.46
CA GLY A 38 -0.26 -8.02 10.01
C GLY A 38 -0.48 -7.49 8.61
N CYS A 39 -1.73 -7.18 8.29
CA CYS A 39 -2.13 -6.70 6.97
C CYS A 39 -3.04 -5.49 7.09
N VAL A 40 -2.74 -4.42 6.36
CA VAL A 40 -3.61 -3.21 6.30
C VAL A 40 -4.91 -3.48 5.54
N ARG A 41 -4.92 -4.54 4.73
CA ARG A 41 -6.07 -5.14 4.05
C ARG A 41 -5.71 -6.58 3.66
N PRO A 42 -6.69 -7.45 3.37
CA PRO A 42 -6.40 -8.77 2.83
C PRO A 42 -5.45 -8.70 1.63
N GLY A 43 -4.32 -9.40 1.73
CA GLY A 43 -3.28 -9.45 0.70
C GLY A 43 -2.29 -8.29 0.66
N VAL A 44 -2.32 -7.33 1.61
CA VAL A 44 -1.33 -6.24 1.70
C VAL A 44 -0.69 -6.24 3.09
N PRO A 45 0.49 -6.86 3.25
CA PRO A 45 1.16 -6.94 4.53
C PRO A 45 1.81 -5.62 4.95
N VAL A 46 1.92 -5.43 6.25
CA VAL A 46 2.70 -4.38 6.90
C VAL A 46 3.90 -5.03 7.58
N TRP A 47 5.09 -4.54 7.26
CA TRP A 47 6.35 -5.00 7.82
C TRP A 47 6.92 -3.98 8.78
N ARG A 48 7.54 -4.44 9.87
CA ARG A 48 8.46 -3.65 10.69
C ARG A 48 9.88 -4.02 10.31
N LEU A 49 10.63 -3.04 9.81
CA LEU A 49 12.01 -3.29 9.38
C LEU A 49 12.92 -3.56 10.58
N GLY A 50 13.81 -4.55 10.46
CA GLY A 50 14.76 -4.89 11.51
C GLY A 50 15.96 -3.94 11.60
N ASP A 51 16.75 -4.11 12.67
CA ASP A 51 17.88 -3.24 13.04
C ASP A 51 19.01 -3.16 12.01
N HIS A 52 19.10 -4.15 11.12
CA HIS A 52 20.11 -4.18 10.06
C HIS A 52 19.73 -3.38 8.80
N SER A 53 18.51 -2.83 8.75
CA SER A 53 18.05 -1.98 7.66
C SER A 53 18.52 -0.53 7.84
N ARG A 54 18.41 0.29 6.78
CA ARG A 54 18.67 1.74 6.86
C ARG A 54 17.62 2.51 7.67
N ALA A 55 16.46 1.90 7.91
CA ALA A 55 15.36 2.51 8.66
C ALA A 55 14.79 1.53 9.70
N PRO A 56 15.55 1.18 10.76
CA PRO A 56 15.07 0.29 11.81
C PRO A 56 13.73 0.74 12.40
N GLY A 57 12.82 -0.21 12.60
CA GLY A 57 11.49 0.05 13.17
C GLY A 57 10.49 0.70 12.21
N LEU A 58 10.90 1.13 11.01
CA LEU A 58 10.00 1.73 10.03
C LEU A 58 8.88 0.75 9.66
N SER A 59 7.64 1.25 9.63
CA SER A 59 6.50 0.52 9.08
C SER A 59 6.50 0.62 7.57
N TYR A 60 6.64 -0.53 6.90
CA TYR A 60 6.73 -0.63 5.45
C TYR A 60 5.59 -1.48 4.90
N VAL A 61 4.76 -0.90 4.04
CA VAL A 61 3.62 -1.57 3.43
C VAL A 61 4.01 -2.04 2.04
N VAL A 62 3.95 -3.35 1.83
CA VAL A 62 4.21 -4.00 0.54
C VAL A 62 2.89 -4.17 -0.19
N PHE A 63 2.58 -3.27 -1.11
CA PHE A 63 1.30 -3.26 -1.83
C PHE A 63 1.44 -4.01 -3.17
N PRO A 64 0.80 -5.17 -3.38
CA PRO A 64 0.90 -5.88 -4.65
C PRO A 64 0.32 -5.07 -5.82
N GLY A 65 0.90 -5.24 -7.00
CA GLY A 65 0.50 -4.48 -8.19
C GLY A 65 -0.94 -4.76 -8.64
N ASN A 66 -1.40 -6.02 -8.48
CA ASN A 66 -2.70 -6.52 -8.92
C ASN A 66 -3.81 -6.47 -7.84
N VAL A 67 -3.49 -5.94 -6.67
CA VAL A 67 -4.44 -5.87 -5.56
C VAL A 67 -5.07 -4.46 -5.54
N GLY A 68 -6.38 -4.40 -5.41
CA GLY A 68 -7.13 -3.20 -5.03
C GLY A 68 -8.05 -2.52 -6.04
N ALA A 69 -8.99 -1.75 -5.49
CA ALA A 69 -9.83 -0.75 -6.11
C ALA A 69 -9.11 0.63 -6.14
N PRO A 70 -9.65 1.62 -6.88
CA PRO A 70 -9.00 2.92 -7.07
C PRO A 70 -8.57 3.65 -5.77
N ASP A 71 -9.37 3.54 -4.71
CA ASP A 71 -9.16 4.32 -3.48
C ASP A 71 -8.32 3.60 -2.42
N ASP A 72 -7.93 2.37 -2.69
CA ASP A 72 -7.36 1.47 -1.69
C ASP A 72 -5.99 1.90 -1.18
N LEU A 73 -5.20 2.54 -2.03
CA LEU A 73 -3.91 3.10 -1.64
C LEU A 73 -4.11 4.30 -0.70
N ALA A 74 -5.09 5.15 -0.99
CA ALA A 74 -5.43 6.28 -0.13
C ALA A 74 -5.96 5.79 1.23
N ARG A 75 -6.82 4.77 1.24
CA ARG A 75 -7.31 4.14 2.47
C ARG A 75 -6.18 3.54 3.30
N ALA A 76 -5.24 2.82 2.67
CA ALA A 76 -4.06 2.29 3.36
C ALA A 76 -3.23 3.41 4.01
N ALA A 77 -3.02 4.53 3.31
CA ALA A 77 -2.31 5.68 3.87
C ALA A 77 -3.07 6.32 5.05
N GLN A 78 -4.40 6.40 5.01
CA GLN A 78 -5.22 6.89 6.12
C GLN A 78 -5.05 6.01 7.36
N ILE A 79 -5.20 4.69 7.21
CA ILE A 79 -5.03 3.71 8.30
C ILE A 79 -3.64 3.85 8.93
N MET A 80 -2.58 3.88 8.10
CA MET A 80 -1.21 4.01 8.59
C MET A 80 -0.93 5.36 9.25
N SER A 81 -1.70 6.41 8.91
CA SER A 81 -1.62 7.72 9.55
C SER A 81 -2.42 7.80 10.86
N GLY A 82 -3.05 6.70 11.30
CA GLY A 82 -3.95 6.70 12.46
C GLY A 82 -5.25 7.49 12.24
N ARG A 83 -5.59 7.79 10.98
CA ARG A 83 -6.87 8.38 10.62
C ARG A 83 -7.86 7.23 10.45
N GLU A 84 -9.02 7.31 11.07
CA GLU A 84 -10.08 6.32 10.87
C GLU A 84 -10.38 6.22 9.38
N ALA A 85 -10.15 5.03 8.83
CA ALA A 85 -10.69 4.66 7.55
C ALA A 85 -11.92 3.83 7.85
N ASP A 86 -13.08 4.27 7.37
CA ASP A 86 -14.28 3.43 7.36
C ASP A 86 -13.87 2.06 6.82
N THR A 87 -14.21 1.03 7.59
CA THR A 87 -13.83 -0.37 7.41
C THR A 87 -13.77 -0.78 5.95
N TRP A 88 -12.82 -1.65 5.61
CA TRP A 88 -12.67 -2.15 4.24
C TRP A 88 -14.02 -2.65 3.70
N PRO A 89 -14.55 -2.09 2.59
CA PRO A 89 -15.78 -2.59 2.02
C PRO A 89 -15.59 -4.06 1.64
N ASP A 90 -16.56 -4.89 2.00
CA ASP A 90 -16.47 -6.33 1.83
C ASP A 90 -16.10 -6.69 0.39
N ARG A 91 -15.32 -7.75 0.19
CA ARG A 91 -14.72 -8.09 -1.11
C ARG A 91 -15.76 -8.32 -2.21
N ASP A 92 -16.99 -8.62 -1.79
CA ASP A 92 -18.16 -8.90 -2.64
C ASP A 92 -19.11 -7.69 -2.77
N SER A 93 -18.71 -6.50 -2.28
CA SER A 93 -19.45 -5.28 -2.51
C SER A 93 -19.57 -5.05 -4.03
N PRO A 94 -20.79 -4.80 -4.55
CA PRO A 94 -20.98 -4.64 -5.98
C PRO A 94 -20.08 -3.50 -6.46
N LYS A 95 -19.21 -3.79 -7.43
CA LYS A 95 -18.50 -2.75 -8.17
C LYS A 95 -19.57 -1.76 -8.61
N SER A 96 -19.49 -0.50 -8.18
CA SER A 96 -20.44 0.51 -8.63
C SER A 96 -20.45 0.45 -10.15
N GLY A 97 -21.59 -0.01 -10.69
CA GLY A 97 -21.73 -0.17 -12.12
C GLY A 97 -21.53 1.19 -12.75
N SER A 98 -20.59 1.30 -13.69
CA SER A 98 -20.67 2.35 -14.68
C SER A 98 -22.01 2.19 -15.37
N SER A 99 -22.97 3.08 -15.08
CA SER A 99 -24.27 3.11 -15.74
C SER A 99 -24.06 3.08 -17.26
N PRO A 100 -24.70 2.17 -18.00
CA PRO A 100 -24.70 2.29 -19.45
C PRO A 100 -25.42 3.58 -19.81
N GLY A 101 -24.71 4.50 -20.47
CA GLY A 101 -25.26 5.74 -20.98
C GLY A 101 -26.49 5.43 -21.82
N SER A 102 -27.66 5.86 -21.35
CA SER A 102 -28.88 5.84 -22.12
C SER A 102 -28.81 7.00 -23.13
N SER A 103 -28.53 6.68 -24.40
CA SER A 103 -28.89 7.56 -25.51
C SER A 103 -30.25 7.11 -26.07
N PRO A 104 -31.29 7.96 -26.01
CA PRO A 104 -32.53 7.68 -26.72
C PRO A 104 -32.30 7.91 -28.22
N GLY A 105 -32.73 6.94 -29.04
CA GLY A 105 -32.76 7.09 -30.48
C GLY A 105 -33.70 8.22 -30.89
N SER A 106 -33.22 9.06 -31.81
CA SER A 106 -34.06 9.98 -32.57
C SER A 106 -34.41 9.32 -33.91
N LYS A 107 -35.70 9.36 -34.23
CA LYS A 107 -36.28 9.08 -35.55
C LYS A 107 -35.74 10.02 -36.61
#